data_AF-A0A2T2P370-F1
#
_entry.id   AF-A0A2T2P370-F1
#
_cell.length_a   1.000
_cell.length_b   1.000
_cell.length_c   1.000
_cell.angle_alpha   90.00
_cell.angle_beta   90.00
_cell.angle_gamma   90.00
#
_symmetry.space_group_name_H-M   'P 1'
#
loop_
_entity.id
_entity.type
_entity.pdbx_description
1 polymer ?
#
loop_
_entity_poly.entity_id
_entity_poly.type
_entity_poly.pdbx_seq_one_letter_code
_entity_poly.pdbx_strand_id
1 'polypeptide(L)'
;MSFPEDTKGPVAKDPLSYEQFRTSHLEPIKTSELPPESDCPVCYEKFDGDRIPTRILVPPCTHVFCNVCIHQVCARRSKQRNANCCPICRTTWYHGEWVSQQTEENQLRINQRNFESLKNGAVGVQAQERLRQMEEAMGEGKFMRNNRIGSFANPHKSP
;
A
#
# COMPACT_ATOMS: atom_id res chain seq x y z
N MET A 1 -10.04 -7.65 -52.28
CA MET A 1 -10.45 -6.35 -51.70
C MET A 1 -9.76 -6.24 -50.36
N SER A 2 -8.67 -5.50 -50.32
CA SER A 2 -7.80 -5.38 -49.15
C SER A 2 -8.35 -4.30 -48.22
N PHE A 3 -8.62 -4.65 -46.96
CA PHE A 3 -8.90 -3.69 -45.91
C PHE A 3 -7.58 -3.12 -45.42
N PRO A 4 -7.38 -1.78 -45.37
CA PRO A 4 -6.17 -1.22 -44.80
C PRO A 4 -6.15 -1.48 -43.30
N GLU A 5 -5.05 -2.07 -42.83
CA GLU A 5 -4.76 -2.28 -41.43
C GLU A 5 -4.61 -0.92 -40.74
N ASP A 6 -5.54 -0.63 -39.82
CA ASP A 6 -5.49 0.54 -38.96
C ASP A 6 -4.18 0.57 -38.18
N THR A 7 -3.38 1.59 -38.48
CA THR A 7 -2.19 1.96 -37.71
C THR A 7 -2.62 2.44 -36.34
N LYS A 8 -2.69 1.51 -35.37
CA LYS A 8 -2.78 1.83 -33.95
C LYS A 8 -1.53 2.62 -33.56
N GLY A 9 -1.66 3.95 -33.56
CA GLY A 9 -0.78 4.82 -32.79
C GLY A 9 -0.73 4.38 -31.32
N PRO A 10 0.30 4.80 -30.56
CA PRO A 10 0.45 4.39 -29.17
C PRO A 10 -0.81 4.77 -28.40
N VAL A 11 -1.59 3.77 -28.03
CA VAL A 11 -2.73 3.93 -27.13
C VAL A 11 -2.14 4.45 -25.83
N ALA A 12 -2.34 5.73 -25.54
CA ALA A 12 -1.96 6.32 -24.27
C ALA A 12 -2.66 5.50 -23.19
N LYS A 13 -1.89 4.68 -22.48
CA LYS A 13 -2.40 3.84 -21.40
C LYS A 13 -2.96 4.79 -20.34
N ASP A 14 -4.15 4.50 -19.83
CA ASP A 14 -4.78 5.29 -18.78
C ASP A 14 -3.78 5.54 -17.62
N PRO A 15 -3.64 6.78 -17.12
CA PRO A 15 -2.62 7.07 -16.13
C PRO A 15 -2.91 6.33 -14.83
N LEU A 16 -1.88 5.73 -14.24
CA LEU A 16 -2.00 4.95 -13.02
C LEU A 16 -1.96 5.83 -11.76
N SER A 17 -1.46 7.07 -11.84
CA SER A 17 -1.35 7.99 -10.71
C SER A 17 -1.67 9.43 -11.08
N TYR A 18 -1.89 10.27 -10.07
CA TYR A 18 -2.11 11.69 -10.27
C TYR A 18 -0.90 12.39 -10.91
N GLU A 19 0.32 11.99 -10.55
CA GLU A 19 1.54 12.55 -11.12
C GLU A 19 1.62 12.29 -12.63
N GLN A 20 1.36 11.05 -13.07
CA GLN A 20 1.35 10.70 -14.50
C GLN A 20 0.24 11.44 -15.26
N PHE A 21 -0.93 11.58 -14.64
CA PHE A 21 -2.02 12.36 -15.21
C PHE A 21 -1.61 13.82 -15.40
N ARG A 22 -1.04 14.44 -14.36
CA ARG A 22 -0.62 15.85 -14.38
C ARG A 22 0.45 16.15 -15.42
N THR A 23 1.42 15.25 -15.62
CA THR A 23 2.55 15.51 -16.53
C THR A 23 2.27 15.20 -17.99
N SER A 24 1.34 14.28 -18.27
CA SER A 24 1.22 13.68 -19.61
C SER A 24 -0.19 13.74 -20.21
N HIS A 25 -1.21 14.08 -19.41
CA HIS A 25 -2.62 14.03 -19.84
C HIS A 25 -3.36 15.36 -19.67
N LEU A 26 -2.61 16.44 -19.42
CA LEU A 26 -3.11 17.80 -19.33
C LEU A 26 -2.45 18.64 -20.43
N GLU A 27 -3.25 19.20 -21.33
CA GLU A 27 -2.78 20.07 -22.39
C GLU A 27 -3.32 21.49 -22.16
N PRO A 28 -2.46 22.46 -21.80
CA PRO A 28 -2.85 23.87 -21.81
C PRO A 28 -3.19 24.29 -23.23
N ILE A 29 -4.36 24.88 -23.42
CA ILE A 29 -4.80 25.41 -24.72
C ILE A 29 -4.91 26.93 -24.63
N LYS A 30 -4.87 27.61 -25.78
CA LYS A 30 -5.03 29.07 -25.81
C LYS A 30 -6.50 29.44 -25.72
N THR A 31 -6.82 30.52 -25.00
CA THR A 31 -8.19 31.05 -24.92
C THR A 31 -8.75 31.41 -26.32
N SER A 32 -7.88 31.77 -27.28
CA SER A 32 -8.28 32.05 -28.66
C SER A 32 -8.80 30.83 -29.44
N GLU A 33 -8.49 29.61 -29.01
CA GLU A 33 -8.97 28.37 -29.63
C GLU A 33 -10.33 27.93 -29.08
N LEU A 34 -10.80 28.59 -28.03
CA LEU A 34 -12.09 28.32 -27.42
C LEU A 34 -13.15 29.31 -27.93
N PRO A 35 -14.44 28.92 -27.86
CA PRO A 35 -15.53 29.87 -28.08
C PRO A 35 -15.41 31.10 -27.18
N PRO A 36 -15.75 32.31 -27.65
CA PRO A 36 -15.61 33.56 -26.87
C PRO A 36 -16.37 33.57 -25.53
N GLU A 37 -17.46 32.81 -25.46
CA GLU A 37 -18.34 32.68 -24.29
C GLU A 37 -18.07 31.38 -23.51
N SER A 38 -16.86 30.83 -23.60
CA SER A 38 -16.49 29.62 -22.87
C SER A 38 -16.03 29.95 -21.46
N ASP A 39 -16.73 29.38 -20.48
CA ASP A 39 -16.39 29.46 -19.06
C ASP A 39 -15.96 28.09 -18.54
N CYS A 40 -15.19 28.09 -17.46
CA CYS A 40 -14.85 26.84 -16.80
C CYS A 40 -16.09 26.23 -16.13
N PRO A 41 -16.48 24.98 -16.45
CA PRO A 41 -17.71 24.37 -15.94
C PRO A 41 -17.66 23.97 -14.46
N VAL A 42 -16.50 24.16 -13.79
CA VAL A 42 -16.32 23.86 -12.36
C VAL A 42 -16.46 25.11 -11.51
N CYS A 43 -15.89 26.25 -11.93
CA CYS A 43 -15.94 27.50 -11.18
C CYS A 43 -16.87 28.56 -11.80
N TYR A 44 -17.35 28.34 -13.03
CA TYR A 44 -18.18 29.27 -13.80
C TYR A 44 -17.52 30.63 -14.04
N GLU A 45 -16.19 30.67 -14.09
CA GLU A 45 -15.41 31.86 -14.40
C GLU A 45 -14.72 31.73 -15.77
N LYS A 46 -14.43 32.89 -16.38
CA LYS A 46 -13.76 33.01 -17.67
C LYS A 46 -12.33 32.47 -17.61
N PHE A 47 -11.81 32.07 -18.78
CA PHE A 47 -10.43 31.63 -18.94
C PHE A 47 -9.48 32.82 -19.15
N ASP A 48 -9.18 33.55 -18.07
CA ASP A 48 -8.29 34.70 -18.07
C ASP A 48 -7.21 34.62 -16.98
N GLY A 49 -6.13 35.39 -17.15
CA GLY A 49 -5.02 35.48 -16.19
C GLY A 49 -4.47 34.10 -15.80
N ASP A 50 -4.64 33.74 -14.53
CA ASP A 50 -4.18 32.47 -13.96
C ASP A 50 -5.08 31.27 -14.28
N ARG A 51 -6.25 31.49 -14.88
CA ARG A 51 -7.24 30.45 -15.24
C ARG A 51 -6.97 29.90 -16.63
N ILE A 52 -5.82 29.28 -16.78
CA ILE A 52 -5.39 28.73 -18.07
C ILE A 52 -6.34 27.57 -18.46
N PRO A 53 -7.01 27.64 -19.63
CA PRO A 53 -7.83 26.54 -20.08
C PRO A 53 -6.94 25.34 -20.38
N THR A 54 -7.30 24.20 -19.82
CA THR A 54 -6.53 22.96 -19.90
C THR A 54 -7.46 21.84 -20.33
N ARG A 55 -7.13 21.21 -21.46
CA ARG A 55 -7.83 20.06 -22.02
C ARG A 55 -7.33 18.78 -21.37
N ILE A 56 -8.27 17.91 -21.02
CA ILE A 56 -7.97 16.54 -20.59
C ILE A 56 -7.68 15.66 -21.81
N LEU A 57 -6.61 14.87 -21.76
CA LEU A 57 -6.22 13.94 -22.84
C LEU A 57 -6.38 12.47 -22.42
N VAL A 58 -7.45 12.15 -21.68
CA VAL A 58 -7.75 10.77 -21.23
C VAL A 58 -8.94 10.25 -22.04
N PRO A 59 -8.74 9.44 -23.08
CA PRO A 59 -9.84 9.00 -23.95
C PRO A 59 -10.95 8.28 -23.17
N PRO A 60 -12.24 8.50 -23.49
CA PRO A 60 -12.78 9.41 -24.50
C PRO A 60 -12.98 10.86 -24.01
N CYS A 61 -12.47 11.23 -22.82
CA CYS A 61 -12.65 12.55 -22.22
C CYS A 61 -11.68 13.58 -22.81
N THR A 62 -12.25 14.59 -23.48
CA THR A 62 -11.55 15.76 -24.03
C THR A 62 -12.04 17.09 -23.44
N HIS A 63 -12.68 17.03 -22.27
CA HIS A 63 -13.26 18.20 -21.61
C HIS A 63 -12.19 19.20 -21.17
N VAL A 64 -12.57 20.48 -21.16
CA VAL A 64 -11.69 21.60 -20.82
C VAL A 64 -12.09 22.20 -19.48
N PHE A 65 -11.10 22.47 -18.63
CA PHE A 65 -11.26 23.10 -17.33
C PHE A 65 -10.15 24.12 -17.09
N CYS A 66 -10.32 24.98 -16.09
CA CYS A 66 -9.23 25.84 -15.64
C CYS A 66 -8.17 24.97 -14.93
N ASN A 67 -6.87 25.23 -15.13
CA ASN A 67 -5.79 24.45 -14.50
C ASN A 67 -5.96 24.39 -12.96
N VAL A 68 -6.32 25.52 -12.33
CA VAL A 68 -6.59 25.62 -10.88
C VAL A 68 -7.68 24.63 -10.47
N CYS A 69 -8.76 24.55 -11.25
CA CYS A 69 -9.92 23.71 -10.99
C CYS A 69 -9.54 22.22 -11.05
N ILE A 70 -8.75 21.82 -12.06
CA ILE A 70 -8.25 20.45 -12.19
C ILE A 70 -7.44 20.06 -10.95
N HIS A 71 -6.50 20.91 -10.54
CA HIS A 71 -5.67 20.65 -9.36
C HIS A 71 -6.50 20.58 -8.08
N GLN A 72 -7.50 21.45 -7.91
CA GLN A 72 -8.36 21.44 -6.73
C GLN A 72 -9.25 20.19 -6.64
N VAL A 73 -9.80 19.72 -7.76
CA VAL A 73 -10.55 18.45 -7.82
C VAL A 73 -9.64 17.31 -7.40
N CYS A 74 -8.47 17.19 -8.04
CA CYS A 74 -7.50 16.14 -7.75
C CYS A 74 -6.86 16.28 -6.36
N ALA A 75 -6.82 17.46 -5.73
CA ALA A 75 -6.31 17.62 -4.37
C ALA A 75 -7.14 16.84 -3.34
N ARG A 76 -8.39 16.49 -3.67
CA ARG A 76 -9.30 15.73 -2.80
C ARG A 76 -9.23 14.22 -3.02
N ARG A 77 -8.32 13.73 -3.88
CA ARG A 77 -8.19 12.30 -4.27
C ARG A 77 -8.00 11.32 -3.11
N SER A 78 -7.35 11.74 -2.03
CA SER A 78 -7.19 10.91 -0.82
C SER A 78 -8.44 10.89 0.07
N LYS A 79 -9.38 11.83 -0.12
CA LYS A 79 -10.56 12.02 0.74
C LYS A 79 -11.87 11.65 0.04
N GLN A 80 -11.91 11.66 -1.29
CA GLN A 80 -13.12 11.49 -2.08
C GLN A 80 -12.91 10.48 -3.20
N ARG A 81 -13.78 9.46 -3.25
CA ARG A 81 -13.68 8.32 -4.18
C ARG A 81 -13.70 8.71 -5.66
N ASN A 82 -14.33 9.83 -6.00
CA ASN A 82 -14.52 10.28 -7.38
C ASN A 82 -13.72 11.55 -7.71
N ALA A 83 -12.78 11.95 -6.86
CA ALA A 83 -11.91 13.11 -7.10
C ALA A 83 -10.85 12.87 -8.20
N ASN A 84 -10.88 11.69 -8.81
CA ASN A 84 -10.13 11.29 -9.99
C ASN A 84 -11.02 11.17 -11.23
N CYS A 85 -12.28 11.63 -11.22
CA CYS A 85 -13.19 11.55 -12.36
C CYS A 85 -13.50 12.92 -12.96
N CYS A 86 -13.76 12.94 -14.26
CA CYS A 86 -14.26 14.12 -14.96
C CYS A 86 -15.60 14.61 -14.38
N PRO A 87 -15.72 15.89 -13.99
CA PRO A 87 -17.00 16.45 -13.52
C PRO A 87 -18.14 16.41 -14.55
N ILE A 88 -17.81 16.35 -15.85
CA ILE A 88 -18.78 16.43 -16.94
C ILE A 88 -19.22 15.03 -17.40
N CYS A 89 -18.27 14.19 -17.82
CA CYS A 89 -18.58 12.87 -18.38
C CYS A 89 -18.29 11.70 -17.43
N ARG A 90 -17.78 11.96 -16.23
CA ARG A 90 -17.42 10.96 -15.22
C ARG A 90 -16.34 9.95 -15.63
N THR A 91 -15.70 10.13 -16.78
CA THR A 91 -14.51 9.34 -17.17
C THR A 91 -13.46 9.44 -16.08
N THR A 92 -12.94 8.29 -15.64
CA THR A 92 -11.84 8.21 -14.70
C THR A 92 -10.58 8.76 -15.35
N TRP A 93 -9.99 9.77 -14.74
CA TRP A 93 -8.75 10.37 -15.20
C TRP A 93 -7.54 9.52 -14.86
N TYR A 94 -7.49 8.90 -13.66
CA TYR A 94 -6.39 8.02 -13.24
C TYR A 94 -6.83 7.04 -12.15
N HIS A 95 -6.10 5.93 -11.97
CA HIS A 95 -6.56 4.77 -11.17
C HIS A 95 -5.92 4.56 -9.79
N GLY A 96 -4.95 5.37 -9.37
CA GLY A 96 -4.27 5.21 -8.08
C GLY A 96 -4.37 6.47 -7.23
N GLU A 97 -4.84 6.31 -5.98
CA GLU A 97 -4.55 7.13 -4.77
C GLU A 97 -5.75 7.26 -3.79
N TRP A 98 -6.93 6.74 -4.14
CA TRP A 98 -8.00 6.62 -3.16
C TRP A 98 -7.80 5.36 -2.30
N VAL A 99 -7.40 5.55 -1.04
CA VAL A 99 -7.43 4.50 -0.02
C VAL A 99 -8.70 4.70 0.78
N SER A 100 -9.59 3.70 0.81
CA SER A 100 -10.78 3.80 1.65
C SER A 100 -10.35 3.84 3.12
N GLN A 101 -11.04 4.61 3.97
CA GLN A 101 -10.79 4.61 5.42
C GLN A 101 -10.76 3.19 5.99
N GLN A 102 -11.62 2.30 5.48
CA GLN A 102 -11.65 0.89 5.87
C GLN A 102 -10.37 0.13 5.46
N THR A 103 -9.79 0.43 4.30
CA THR A 103 -8.52 -0.16 3.86
C THR A 103 -7.37 0.30 4.75
N GLU A 104 -7.33 1.59 5.09
CA GLU A 104 -6.31 2.18 5.97
C GLU A 104 -6.41 1.61 7.40
N GLU A 105 -7.61 1.57 7.97
CA GLU A 105 -7.88 0.95 9.28
C GLU A 105 -7.52 -0.54 9.30
N ASN A 106 -7.88 -1.29 8.26
CA ASN A 106 -7.55 -2.70 8.17
C ASN A 106 -6.03 -2.92 8.07
N GLN A 107 -5.32 -2.10 7.29
CA GLN A 107 -3.86 -2.16 7.22
C GLN A 107 -3.22 -1.82 8.56
N LEU A 108 -3.69 -0.80 9.25
CA LEU A 108 -3.20 -0.46 10.60
C LEU A 108 -3.42 -1.60 11.59
N ARG A 109 -4.59 -2.25 11.56
CA ARG A 109 -4.88 -3.44 12.39
C ARG A 109 -3.96 -4.61 12.07
N ILE A 110 -3.69 -4.88 10.80
CA ILE A 110 -2.76 -5.94 10.38
C ILE A 110 -1.34 -5.62 10.86
N ASN A 111 -0.89 -4.39 10.66
CA ASN A 111 0.43 -3.93 11.07
C ASN A 111 0.62 -4.00 12.59
N GLN A 112 -0.41 -3.66 13.37
CA GLN A 112 -0.41 -3.80 14.83
C GLN A 112 -0.23 -5.27 15.25
N ARG A 113 -1.01 -6.20 14.69
CA ARG A 113 -0.88 -7.64 15.00
C ARG A 113 0.49 -8.19 14.63
N ASN A 114 1.03 -7.78 13.48
CA ASN A 114 2.37 -8.20 13.05
C ASN A 114 3.44 -7.73 14.03
N PHE A 115 3.34 -6.48 14.51
CA PHE A 115 4.26 -5.92 15.48
C PHE A 115 4.20 -6.63 16.84
N GLU A 116 3.00 -6.94 17.34
CA GLU A 116 2.81 -7.73 18.57
C GLU A 116 3.37 -9.15 18.42
N SER A 117 3.17 -9.78 17.26
CA SER A 117 3.70 -11.12 16.99
C SER A 117 5.23 -11.13 16.96
N LEU A 118 5.87 -10.11 16.39
CA LEU A 118 7.33 -9.93 16.43
C LEU A 118 7.85 -9.75 17.86
N LYS A 119 7.18 -8.93 18.68
CA LYS A 119 7.53 -8.77 20.09
C LYS A 119 7.44 -10.09 20.87
N ASN A 120 6.37 -10.86 20.65
CA ASN A 120 6.14 -12.10 21.37
C ASN A 120 7.04 -13.25 20.87
N GLY A 121 7.38 -13.28 19.58
CA GLY A 121 8.32 -14.24 18.99
C GLY A 121 9.76 -14.03 19.48
N ALA A 122 10.19 -12.78 19.69
CA ALA A 122 11.51 -12.48 20.25
C ALA A 122 11.66 -12.94 21.71
N VAL A 123 10.57 -12.99 22.47
CA VAL A 123 10.56 -13.45 23.87
C VAL A 123 10.46 -14.98 23.96
N GLY A 124 9.77 -15.64 23.04
CA GLY A 124 9.54 -17.09 23.07
C GLY A 124 10.78 -17.94 22.77
N VAL A 125 11.56 -17.59 21.74
CA VAL A 125 12.68 -18.43 21.28
C VAL A 125 13.86 -18.38 22.26
N GLN A 126 14.20 -17.20 22.81
CA GLN A 126 15.27 -17.10 23.80
C GLN A 126 14.91 -17.71 25.16
N ALA A 127 13.63 -17.68 25.56
CA ALA A 127 13.20 -18.28 26.82
C ALA A 127 13.15 -19.81 26.75
N GLN A 128 12.65 -20.37 25.63
CA GLN A 128 12.63 -21.82 25.41
C GLN A 128 14.04 -22.41 25.32
N GLU A 129 14.96 -21.73 24.62
CA GLU A 129 16.36 -22.18 24.52
C GLU A 129 17.06 -22.15 25.89
N ARG A 130 16.84 -21.12 26.72
CA ARG A 130 17.39 -21.09 28.09
C ARG A 130 16.81 -22.18 28.99
N LEU A 131 15.51 -22.49 28.88
CA LEU A 131 14.89 -23.55 29.66
C LEU A 131 15.50 -24.92 29.31
N ARG A 132 15.67 -25.18 28.00
CA ARG A 132 16.30 -26.41 27.50
C ARG A 132 17.76 -26.54 27.95
N GLN A 133 18.54 -25.46 27.89
CA GLN A 133 19.92 -25.46 28.38
C GLN A 133 20.02 -25.72 29.89
N MET A 134 19.06 -25.24 30.69
CA MET A 134 19.00 -25.56 32.12
C MET A 134 18.64 -27.03 32.40
N GLU A 135 17.74 -27.62 31.62
CA GLU A 135 17.39 -29.05 31.75
C GLU A 135 18.56 -29.96 31.36
N GLU A 136 19.27 -29.64 30.27
CA GLU A 136 20.48 -30.35 29.85
C GLU A 136 21.58 -30.26 30.95
N ALA A 137 21.80 -29.08 31.53
CA ALA A 137 22.78 -28.89 32.62
C ALA A 137 22.44 -29.64 33.91
N MET A 138 21.16 -29.92 34.18
CA MET A 138 20.73 -30.69 35.36
C MET A 138 20.76 -32.21 35.13
N GLY A 139 20.85 -32.67 33.87
CA GLY A 139 20.85 -34.09 33.50
C GLY A 139 22.19 -34.81 33.67
N GLU A 140 23.32 -34.09 33.70
CA GLU A 140 24.67 -34.71 33.66
C GLU A 140 25.26 -35.04 35.05
N GLY A 141 24.52 -34.80 36.13
CA GLY A 141 25.05 -34.83 37.50
C GLY A 141 24.84 -36.10 38.33
N LYS A 142 24.78 -37.33 37.79
CA LYS A 142 24.70 -38.56 38.63
C LYS A 142 25.37 -39.80 38.03
N PHE A 143 26.70 -39.94 38.15
CA PHE A 143 27.33 -41.26 38.22
C PHE A 143 28.66 -41.26 38.99
N MET A 144 28.59 -41.19 40.33
CA MET A 144 29.65 -41.69 41.22
C MET A 144 28.96 -42.46 42.35
N ARG A 145 28.66 -43.73 42.13
CA ARG A 145 28.30 -44.66 43.22
C ARG A 145 29.55 -45.44 43.61
N ASN A 146 30.18 -45.01 44.69
CA ASN A 146 31.22 -45.75 45.38
C ASN A 146 30.63 -47.05 45.93
N ASN A 147 31.13 -48.19 45.43
CA ASN A 147 30.80 -49.51 45.93
C ASN A 147 31.88 -49.92 46.93
N ARG A 148 31.57 -49.84 48.23
CA ARG A 148 32.37 -50.47 49.29
C ARG A 148 31.43 -50.99 50.38
N ILE A 149 30.87 -52.17 50.14
CA ILE A 149 30.16 -52.95 51.15
C ILE A 149 31.19 -53.86 51.81
N GLY A 150 31.42 -53.62 53.11
CA GLY A 150 32.23 -54.47 53.96
C GLY A 150 31.51 -55.77 54.29
N SER A 151 32.24 -56.88 54.19
CA SER A 151 31.84 -58.18 54.72
C SER A 151 32.02 -58.20 56.23
N PHE A 152 30.92 -58.34 56.96
CA PHE A 152 30.89 -58.86 58.32
C PHE A 152 29.79 -59.91 58.39
N ALA A 153 30.18 -61.18 58.55
CA ALA A 153 29.29 -62.27 58.93
C ALA A 153 29.76 -62.84 60.27
N ASN A 154 28.80 -62.91 61.18
CA ASN A 154 28.90 -63.25 62.61
C ASN A 154 28.98 -64.78 62.83
N PRO A 155 29.30 -65.25 64.06
CA PRO A 155 29.61 -66.64 64.39
C PRO A 155 28.40 -67.46 64.89
N HIS A 156 28.68 -68.74 65.21
CA HIS A 156 27.91 -69.77 65.92
C HIS A 156 27.06 -70.77 65.09
N LYS A 157 27.51 -72.04 65.05
CA LYS A 157 27.06 -73.11 65.96
C LYS A 157 27.83 -74.44 65.78
N SER A 158 28.10 -75.06 66.94
CA SER A 158 28.71 -76.38 67.23
C SER A 158 27.85 -77.58 66.75
N PRO A 159 28.29 -78.84 66.94
CA PRO A 159 28.50 -79.49 68.25
C PRO A 159 29.96 -79.75 68.61
#